data_AF-A0A7Z9Y3W9-F1
#
_entry.id   AF-A0A7Z9Y3W9-F1
#
_cell.length_a   1.000
_cell.length_b   1.000
_cell.length_c   1.000
_cell.angle_alpha   90.00
_cell.angle_beta   90.00
_cell.angle_gamma   90.00
#
_symmetry.space_group_name_H-M   'P 1'
#
loop_
_entity.id
_entity.type
_entity.pdbx_description
1 polymer ?
#
loop_
_entity_poly.entity_id
_entity_poly.type
_entity_poly.pdbx_seq_one_letter_code
_entity_poly.pdbx_strand_id
1 'polypeptide(L)'
;MDEKEYKRRIRAWTMYDWANSAFATTMLAAVLPFYYSAVAGATLPSAAVATQYWSITLSITIFIGAILSPILGTISDIKRGKKKFLSMFITIGVIGTGLMVLVDTGDWLMASLFFILGRVGFAGANVFYDALLSHVAKEDDVDRVSTRGYALGYLGGGLL
;
A
#
# COMPACT_ATOMS: atom_id res chain seq x y z
N MET A 1 9.97 -14.91 25.52
CA MET A 1 8.72 -14.89 24.75
C MET A 1 8.24 -16.32 24.61
N ASP A 2 7.00 -16.61 24.99
CA ASP A 2 6.40 -17.93 24.79
C ASP A 2 6.40 -18.30 23.29
N GLU A 3 6.62 -19.56 22.96
CA GLU A 3 6.70 -20.04 21.58
C GLU A 3 5.38 -19.82 20.83
N LYS A 4 4.26 -19.97 21.54
CA LYS A 4 2.92 -19.68 20.99
C LYS A 4 2.78 -18.20 20.62
N GLU A 5 3.27 -17.31 21.48
CA GLU A 5 3.26 -15.87 21.23
C GLU A 5 4.16 -15.49 20.04
N TYR A 6 5.33 -16.12 19.92
CA TYR A 6 6.23 -15.92 18.78
C TYR A 6 5.58 -16.29 17.45
N LYS A 7 5.00 -17.50 17.38
CA LYS A 7 4.29 -17.98 16.18
C LYS A 7 3.11 -17.07 15.83
N ARG A 8 2.39 -16.55 16.83
CA ARG A 8 1.29 -15.61 16.64
C ARG A 8 1.76 -14.29 16.01
N ARG A 9 2.90 -13.74 16.47
CA ARG A 9 3.47 -12.51 15.92
C ARG A 9 3.91 -12.66 14.47
N ILE A 10 4.60 -13.76 14.15
CA ILE A 10 4.99 -14.07 12.77
C ILE A 10 3.75 -14.16 11.88
N ARG A 11 2.73 -14.93 12.29
CA ARG A 11 1.49 -15.06 11.52
C ARG A 11 0.81 -13.70 11.30
N ALA A 12 0.73 -12.85 12.33
CA ALA A 12 0.12 -11.54 12.21
C ALA A 12 0.88 -10.65 11.20
N TRP A 13 2.22 -10.68 11.22
CA TRP A 13 3.04 -9.94 10.28
C TRP A 13 2.87 -10.48 8.85
N THR A 14 2.95 -11.79 8.64
CA THR A 14 2.77 -12.38 7.30
C THR A 14 1.35 -12.20 6.74
N MET A 15 0.32 -12.20 7.60
CA MET A 15 -1.06 -11.92 7.18
C MET A 15 -1.27 -10.47 6.77
N TYR A 16 -0.48 -9.55 7.32
CA TYR A 16 -0.50 -8.17 6.85
C TYR A 16 0.05 -8.08 5.42
N ASP A 17 1.16 -8.77 5.12
CA ASP A 17 1.71 -8.84 3.76
C ASP A 17 0.66 -9.32 2.74
N TRP A 18 -0.01 -10.44 3.09
CA TRP A 18 -1.11 -10.99 2.29
C TRP A 18 -2.19 -9.95 1.99
N ALA A 19 -2.68 -9.27 3.03
CA ALA A 19 -3.75 -8.28 2.88
C ALA A 19 -3.29 -7.06 2.06
N ASN A 20 -2.06 -6.62 2.27
CA ASN A 20 -1.49 -5.46 1.60
C ASN A 20 -1.30 -5.71 0.09
N SER A 21 -0.98 -6.95 -0.30
CA SER A 21 -0.88 -7.35 -1.71
C SER A 21 -2.16 -7.15 -2.52
N ALA A 22 -3.33 -7.17 -1.88
CA ALA A 22 -4.60 -6.85 -2.53
C ALA A 22 -4.60 -5.45 -3.13
N PHE A 23 -4.06 -4.48 -2.39
CA PHE A 23 -3.92 -3.10 -2.87
C PHE A 23 -2.94 -3.05 -4.04
N ALA A 24 -1.78 -3.70 -3.93
CA ALA A 24 -0.78 -3.68 -5.00
C ALA A 24 -1.33 -4.27 -6.32
N THR A 25 -2.00 -5.41 -6.24
CA THR A 25 -2.53 -6.09 -7.43
C THR A 25 -3.75 -5.39 -8.02
N THR A 26 -4.69 -4.96 -7.18
CA THR A 26 -5.94 -4.33 -7.64
C THR A 26 -5.71 -2.86 -8.03
N MET A 27 -5.09 -2.07 -7.17
CA MET A 27 -4.98 -0.62 -7.34
C MET A 27 -3.78 -0.18 -8.16
N LEU A 28 -2.68 -0.93 -8.15
CA LEU A 28 -1.49 -0.54 -8.93
C LEU A 28 -1.39 -1.27 -10.26
N ALA A 29 -1.67 -2.58 -10.28
CA ALA A 29 -1.34 -3.41 -11.43
C ALA A 29 -2.52 -3.63 -12.38
N ALA A 30 -3.69 -4.03 -11.87
CA ALA A 30 -4.75 -4.61 -12.70
C ALA A 30 -5.94 -3.68 -12.90
N VAL A 31 -6.69 -3.37 -11.84
CA VAL A 31 -8.04 -2.82 -11.96
C VAL A 31 -8.03 -1.32 -12.18
N LEU A 32 -7.34 -0.58 -11.31
CA LEU A 32 -7.43 0.88 -11.36
C LEU A 32 -6.82 1.52 -12.62
N PRO A 33 -5.68 1.08 -13.18
CA PRO A 33 -5.18 1.65 -14.43
C PRO A 33 -6.19 1.53 -15.58
N PHE A 34 -6.86 0.38 -15.67
CA PHE A 34 -7.91 0.16 -16.67
C PHE A 34 -9.15 1.00 -16.37
N TYR A 35 -9.65 0.96 -15.13
CA TYR A 35 -10.80 1.74 -14.68
C TYR A 35 -10.60 3.24 -14.89
N TYR A 36 -9.39 3.74 -14.62
CA TYR A 36 -9.04 5.14 -14.82
C TYR A 36 -9.21 5.56 -16.28
N SER A 37 -8.75 4.74 -17.22
CA SER A 37 -8.87 5.06 -18.65
C SER A 37 -10.30 4.85 -19.17
N ALA A 38 -10.95 3.76 -18.78
CA ALA A 38 -12.25 3.35 -19.32
C ALA A 38 -13.46 4.08 -18.70
N VAL A 39 -13.36 4.53 -17.45
CA VAL A 39 -14.48 5.12 -16.69
C VAL A 39 -14.14 6.54 -16.25
N ALA A 40 -13.16 6.69 -15.36
CA ALA A 40 -12.86 8.00 -14.77
C ALA A 40 -12.40 9.03 -15.83
N GLY A 41 -11.62 8.59 -16.82
CA GLY A 41 -11.11 9.40 -17.92
C GLY A 41 -11.93 9.32 -19.20
N ALA A 42 -13.13 8.73 -19.18
CA ALA A 42 -13.92 8.48 -20.39
C ALA A 42 -14.29 9.75 -21.18
N THR A 43 -14.33 10.90 -20.51
CA THR A 43 -14.62 12.21 -21.12
C THR A 43 -13.38 12.91 -21.67
N LEU A 44 -12.19 12.33 -21.49
CA LEU A 44 -10.94 12.88 -22.03
C LEU A 44 -10.84 12.65 -23.54
N PRO A 45 -10.05 13.47 -24.26
CA PRO A 45 -9.99 13.43 -25.73
C PRO A 45 -9.57 12.09 -26.34
N SER A 46 -8.84 11.25 -25.59
CA SER A 46 -8.47 9.90 -26.00
C SER A 46 -8.00 9.06 -24.81
N ALA A 47 -8.01 7.74 -24.98
CA ALA A 47 -7.41 6.81 -24.02
C ALA A 47 -5.91 7.08 -23.77
N ALA A 48 -5.19 7.63 -24.76
CA ALA A 48 -3.80 8.03 -24.61
C ALA A 48 -3.66 9.20 -23.61
N VAL A 49 -4.55 10.18 -23.67
CA VAL A 49 -4.58 11.30 -22.70
C VAL A 49 -4.95 10.80 -21.30
N ALA A 50 -5.93 9.89 -21.18
CA ALA A 50 -6.28 9.28 -19.90
C ALA A 50 -5.09 8.50 -19.29
N THR A 51 -4.36 7.75 -20.11
CA THR A 51 -3.14 7.03 -19.70
C THR A 51 -2.01 7.97 -19.28
N GLN A 52 -1.88 9.11 -19.96
CA GLN A 52 -0.94 10.16 -19.59
C GLN A 52 -1.28 10.74 -18.20
N TYR A 53 -2.56 11.04 -17.94
CA TYR A 53 -2.99 11.59 -16.65
C TYR A 53 -2.86 10.58 -15.52
N TRP A 54 -3.14 9.31 -15.78
CA TRP A 54 -2.82 8.21 -14.87
C TRP A 54 -1.31 8.17 -14.55
N SER A 55 -0.45 8.23 -15.56
CA SER A 55 1.00 8.24 -15.39
C SER A 55 1.50 9.44 -14.57
N ILE A 56 0.93 10.62 -14.79
CA ILE A 56 1.22 11.83 -14.00
C ILE A 56 0.79 11.60 -12.54
N THR A 57 -0.41 11.08 -12.32
CA THR A 57 -0.93 10.76 -10.99
C THR A 57 0.01 9.79 -10.25
N LEU A 58 0.38 8.69 -10.91
CA LEU A 58 1.31 7.71 -10.36
C LEU A 58 2.67 8.36 -10.02
N SER A 59 3.20 9.20 -10.92
CA SER A 59 4.46 9.92 -10.70
C SER A 59 4.40 10.83 -9.48
N ILE A 60 3.28 11.54 -9.28
CA ILE A 60 3.05 12.36 -8.09
C ILE A 60 3.09 11.49 -6.82
N THR A 61 2.45 10.32 -6.83
CA THR A 61 2.50 9.43 -5.65
C THR A 61 3.90 8.94 -5.34
N ILE A 62 4.69 8.60 -6.36
CA ILE A 62 6.09 8.17 -6.19
C ILE A 62 6.93 9.32 -5.65
N PHE A 63 6.75 10.54 -6.18
CA PHE A 63 7.45 11.73 -5.71
C PHE A 63 7.12 12.07 -4.25
N ILE A 64 5.83 12.07 -3.88
CA ILE A 64 5.40 12.25 -2.49
C ILE A 64 6.02 11.15 -1.61
N GLY A 65 5.97 9.89 -2.06
CA GLY A 65 6.58 8.76 -1.37
C GLY A 65 8.08 8.95 -1.17
N ALA A 66 8.83 9.40 -2.18
CA ALA A 66 10.27 9.62 -2.10
C ALA A 66 10.64 10.70 -1.06
N ILE A 67 9.83 11.76 -0.94
CA ILE A 67 10.03 12.80 0.08
C ILE A 67 9.65 12.29 1.48
N LEU A 68 8.51 11.59 1.59
CA LEU A 68 8.03 11.10 2.89
C LEU A 68 8.87 9.95 3.45
N SER A 69 9.42 9.08 2.59
CA SER A 69 10.16 7.88 3.01
C SER A 69 11.30 8.15 4.01
N PRO A 70 12.25 9.08 3.78
CA PRO A 70 13.31 9.35 4.75
C PRO A 70 12.78 9.93 6.07
N ILE A 71 11.72 10.74 6.00
CA ILE A 71 11.08 11.35 7.19
C ILE A 71 10.42 10.25 8.03
N LEU A 72 9.60 9.42 7.39
CA LEU A 72 8.89 8.32 8.05
C LEU A 72 9.86 7.23 8.54
N GLY A 73 10.93 6.95 7.78
CA GLY A 73 12.01 6.04 8.18
C GLY A 73 12.68 6.51 9.47
N THR A 74 13.11 7.78 9.51
CA THR A 74 13.67 8.39 10.73
C THR A 74 12.71 8.31 11.91
N ILE A 75 11.42 8.59 11.68
CA ILE A 75 10.38 8.45 12.72
C ILE A 75 10.27 6.99 13.17
N SER A 76 10.36 6.03 12.25
CA SER A 76 10.28 4.60 12.56
C SER A 76 11.46 4.12 13.41
N ASP A 77 12.65 4.69 13.21
CA ASP A 77 13.85 4.32 13.96
C ASP A 77 13.83 4.89 15.40
N ILE A 78 13.33 6.11 15.56
CA ILE A 78 13.44 6.85 16.83
C ILE A 78 12.19 6.68 17.71
N LYS A 79 10.98 6.63 17.13
CA LYS A 79 9.75 6.61 17.94
C LYS A 79 9.34 5.21 18.39
N ARG A 80 9.05 5.09 19.69
CA ARG A 80 8.26 3.99 20.25
C ARG A 80 6.80 4.19 19.83
N GLY A 81 6.29 3.33 18.95
CA GLY A 81 4.88 3.41 18.51
C GLY A 81 4.59 3.01 17.06
N LYS A 82 5.48 2.27 16.39
CA LYS A 82 5.34 1.83 14.98
C LYS A 82 3.94 1.30 14.63
N LYS A 83 3.30 0.53 15.52
CA LYS A 83 1.94 0.01 15.31
C LYS A 83 0.86 1.11 15.19
N LYS A 84 0.99 2.23 15.92
CA LYS A 84 0.03 3.34 15.82
C LYS A 84 0.15 4.05 14.48
N PHE A 85 1.38 4.31 14.04
CA PHE A 85 1.63 4.89 12.73
C PHE A 85 1.19 3.96 11.60
N LEU A 86 1.51 2.66 11.70
CA LEU A 86 1.00 1.65 10.79
C LEU A 86 -0.53 1.72 10.68
N SER A 87 -1.24 1.72 11.81
CA SER A 87 -2.72 1.83 11.84
C SER A 87 -3.23 3.12 11.22
N MET A 88 -2.57 4.26 11.45
CA MET A 88 -2.94 5.54 10.86
C MET A 88 -2.82 5.49 9.33
N PHE A 89 -1.69 5.01 8.81
CA PHE A 89 -1.45 4.93 7.36
C PHE A 89 -2.35 3.90 6.67
N ILE A 90 -2.63 2.76 7.31
CA ILE A 90 -3.65 1.81 6.84
C ILE A 90 -5.00 2.50 6.73
N THR A 91 -5.40 3.27 7.76
CA THR A 91 -6.68 3.98 7.75
C THR A 91 -6.77 4.97 6.60
N ILE A 92 -5.69 5.73 6.34
CA ILE A 92 -5.60 6.62 5.18
C ILE A 92 -5.73 5.83 3.86
N GLY A 93 -5.04 4.69 3.76
CA GLY A 93 -5.11 3.81 2.59
C GLY A 93 -6.51 3.27 2.32
N VAL A 94 -7.18 2.79 3.37
CA VAL A 94 -8.55 2.28 3.33
C VAL A 94 -9.54 3.38 2.97
N ILE A 95 -9.41 4.57 3.55
CA ILE A 95 -10.28 5.71 3.20
C ILE A 95 -10.08 6.10 1.74
N GLY A 96 -8.84 6.28 1.28
CA GLY A 96 -8.57 6.63 -0.12
C GLY A 96 -9.10 5.59 -1.10
N THR A 97 -8.97 4.31 -0.78
CA THR A 97 -9.52 3.22 -1.60
C THR A 97 -11.05 3.18 -1.53
N GLY A 98 -11.65 3.32 -0.35
CA GLY A 98 -13.09 3.28 -0.17
C GLY A 98 -13.81 4.45 -0.84
N LEU A 99 -13.19 5.63 -0.86
CA LEU A 99 -13.71 6.81 -1.55
C LEU A 99 -13.82 6.62 -3.07
N MET A 100 -13.12 5.65 -3.66
CA MET A 100 -13.23 5.34 -5.09
C MET A 100 -14.66 4.97 -5.51
N VAL A 101 -15.51 4.50 -4.60
CA VAL A 101 -16.92 4.19 -4.90
C VAL A 101 -17.71 5.42 -5.35
N LEU A 102 -17.23 6.63 -5.05
CA LEU A 102 -17.86 7.89 -5.42
C LEU A 102 -17.46 8.37 -6.82
N VAL A 103 -16.44 7.77 -7.43
CA VAL A 103 -15.92 8.18 -8.75
C VAL A 103 -16.85 7.69 -9.84
N ASP A 104 -17.42 8.61 -10.60
CA ASP A 104 -18.24 8.30 -11.77
C ASP A 104 -17.50 8.61 -13.09
N THR A 105 -18.21 8.46 -14.19
CA THR A 105 -17.73 8.63 -15.55
C THR A 105 -17.28 10.08 -15.78
N GLY A 106 -15.99 10.26 -16.07
CA GLY A 106 -15.38 11.58 -16.29
C GLY A 106 -14.73 12.21 -15.06
N ASP A 107 -14.82 11.60 -13.87
CA ASP A 107 -14.24 12.10 -12.62
C ASP A 107 -12.75 11.75 -12.44
N TRP A 108 -11.95 11.85 -13.52
CA TRP A 108 -10.52 11.49 -13.52
C TRP A 108 -9.72 12.21 -12.44
N LEU A 109 -10.03 13.48 -12.14
CA LEU A 109 -9.34 14.24 -11.11
C LEU A 109 -9.65 13.70 -9.72
N MET A 110 -10.92 13.35 -9.46
CA MET A 110 -11.33 12.77 -8.17
C MET A 110 -10.71 11.40 -7.97
N ALA A 111 -10.70 10.55 -9.01
CA ALA A 111 -9.99 9.28 -9.02
C ALA A 111 -8.50 9.45 -8.70
N SER A 112 -7.87 10.48 -9.29
CA SER A 112 -6.46 10.80 -9.05
C SER A 112 -6.19 11.16 -7.60
N LEU A 113 -7.02 12.02 -7.00
CA LEU A 113 -6.87 12.47 -5.61
C LEU A 113 -7.07 11.33 -4.62
N PHE A 114 -8.10 10.50 -4.82
CA PHE A 114 -8.36 9.34 -3.97
C PHE A 114 -7.28 8.27 -4.10
N PHE A 115 -6.77 8.05 -5.32
CA PHE A 115 -5.63 7.16 -5.53
C PHE A 115 -4.39 7.68 -4.82
N ILE A 116 -4.08 8.97 -4.93
CA ILE A 116 -2.94 9.58 -4.24
C ILE A 116 -3.05 9.37 -2.72
N LEU A 117 -4.23 9.64 -2.15
CA LEU A 117 -4.48 9.41 -0.73
C LEU A 117 -4.26 7.92 -0.36
N GLY A 118 -4.85 7.01 -1.12
CA GLY A 118 -4.72 5.57 -0.94
C GLY A 118 -3.26 5.10 -1.02
N ARG A 119 -2.53 5.58 -2.02
CA ARG A 119 -1.14 5.19 -2.30
C ARG A 119 -0.16 5.74 -1.27
N VAL A 120 -0.39 6.96 -0.76
CA VAL A 120 0.39 7.54 0.34
C VAL A 120 0.14 6.75 1.63
N GLY A 121 -1.12 6.38 1.89
CA GLY A 121 -1.48 5.46 2.97
C GLY A 121 -0.70 4.15 2.88
N PHE A 122 -0.78 3.47 1.74
CA PHE A 122 -0.06 2.23 1.47
C PHE A 122 1.47 2.38 1.63
N ALA A 123 2.06 3.43 1.06
CA ALA A 123 3.51 3.67 1.14
C ALA A 123 3.97 3.88 2.59
N GLY A 124 3.29 4.75 3.33
CA GLY A 124 3.63 5.03 4.72
C GLY A 124 3.42 3.81 5.62
N ALA A 125 2.37 3.02 5.38
CA ALA A 125 2.11 1.80 6.13
C ALA A 125 3.25 0.78 5.97
N ASN A 126 3.77 0.61 4.75
CA ASN A 126 4.89 -0.28 4.47
C ASN A 126 6.16 0.10 5.23
N VAL A 127 6.49 1.39 5.32
CA VAL A 127 7.67 1.85 6.10
C VAL A 127 7.60 1.36 7.55
N PHE A 128 6.45 1.48 8.21
CA PHE A 128 6.31 1.03 9.60
C PHE A 128 6.15 -0.49 9.73
N TYR A 129 5.56 -1.14 8.73
CA TYR A 129 5.43 -2.59 8.67
C TYR A 129 6.79 -3.29 8.54
N ASP A 130 7.64 -2.81 7.64
CA ASP A 130 9.00 -3.34 7.44
C ASP A 130 9.84 -3.12 8.71
N ALA A 131 9.75 -1.92 9.29
CA ALA A 131 10.46 -1.59 10.54
C ALA A 131 10.00 -2.41 11.76
N LEU A 132 8.83 -3.08 11.70
CA LEU A 132 8.34 -3.97 12.75
C LEU A 132 8.95 -5.37 12.67
N LEU A 133 9.52 -5.79 11.53
CA LEU A 133 10.07 -7.12 11.34
C LEU A 133 11.15 -7.45 12.38
N SER A 134 12.05 -6.52 12.66
CA SER A 134 13.10 -6.64 13.68
C SER A 134 12.58 -6.82 15.11
N HIS A 135 11.29 -6.54 15.35
CA HIS A 135 10.63 -6.73 16.64
C HIS A 135 9.74 -7.99 16.67
N VAL A 136 9.45 -8.55 15.49
CA VAL A 136 8.61 -9.73 15.31
C VAL A 136 9.45 -10.99 15.26
N ALA A 137 10.55 -10.98 14.49
CA ALA A 137 11.46 -12.10 14.30
C ALA A 137 12.66 -12.01 15.26
N LYS A 138 13.24 -13.16 15.62
CA LYS A 138 14.59 -13.21 16.21
C LYS A 138 15.62 -12.88 15.12
N GLU A 139 16.79 -12.38 15.50
CA GLU A 139 17.85 -12.00 14.54
C GLU A 139 18.15 -13.11 13.52
N ASP A 140 18.32 -14.35 13.98
CA ASP A 140 18.60 -15.51 13.10
C ASP A 140 17.41 -15.93 12.21
N ASP A 141 16.20 -15.47 12.51
CA ASP A 141 14.96 -15.84 11.83
C ASP A 141 14.45 -14.76 10.86
N VAL A 142 15.06 -13.56 10.85
CA VAL A 142 14.57 -12.39 10.09
C VAL A 142 14.39 -12.73 8.61
N ASP A 143 15.41 -13.29 7.98
CA ASP A 143 15.38 -13.62 6.55
C ASP A 143 14.28 -14.62 6.24
N ARG A 144 14.19 -15.69 7.04
CA ARG A 144 13.18 -16.75 6.86
C ARG A 144 11.76 -16.22 7.03
N VAL A 145 11.53 -15.34 8.02
CA VAL A 145 10.22 -14.73 8.26
C VAL A 145 9.86 -13.76 7.13
N SER A 146 10.82 -12.97 6.66
CA SER A 146 10.66 -12.05 5.52
C SER A 146 10.28 -12.80 4.25
N THR A 147 11.05 -13.83 3.85
CA THR A 147 10.75 -14.65 2.66
C THR A 147 9.38 -15.29 2.75
N ARG A 148 8.99 -15.77 3.94
CA ARG A 148 7.65 -16.34 4.16
C ARG A 148 6.55 -15.30 4.01
N GLY A 149 6.75 -14.09 4.51
CA GLY A 149 5.83 -12.97 4.32
C GLY A 149 5.64 -12.70 2.85
N TYR A 150 6.74 -12.45 2.13
CA TYR A 150 6.72 -12.17 0.69
C TYR A 150 6.02 -13.28 -0.11
N ALA A 151 6.32 -14.55 0.16
CA ALA A 151 5.66 -15.68 -0.52
C ALA A 151 4.14 -15.71 -0.28
N LEU A 152 3.70 -15.43 0.96
CA LEU A 152 2.28 -15.30 1.28
C LEU A 152 1.67 -14.06 0.63
N GLY A 153 2.39 -12.95 0.58
CA GLY A 153 2.00 -11.74 -0.14
C GLY A 153 1.72 -12.03 -1.61
N TYR A 154 2.58 -12.77 -2.30
CA TYR A 154 2.37 -13.15 -3.70
C TYR A 154 1.15 -14.06 -3.88
N LEU A 155 0.98 -15.06 -3.02
CA LEU A 155 -0.20 -15.93 -3.06
C LEU A 155 -1.49 -15.13 -2.84
N GLY A 156 -1.48 -14.19 -1.89
CA GLY A 156 -2.62 -13.32 -1.62
C GLY A 156 -2.96 -12.39 -2.78
N GLY A 157 -1.94 -11.82 -3.41
CA GLY A 157 -2.14 -10.99 -4.61
C GLY A 157 -2.63 -11.77 -5.82
N GLY A 158 -2.19 -13.03 -6.00
CA GLY A 158 -2.56 -13.84 -7.16
C GLY A 158 -3.89 -14.60 -7.04
N LEU A 159 -4.43 -14.78 -5.83
CA LEU A 159 -5.73 -15.43 -5.59
C LEU A 159 -6.93 -14.47 -5.69
N LEU A 160 -6.68 -13.17 -5.60
CA LEU A 160 -7.67 -12.11 -5.82
C LEU A 160 -7.89 -11.87 -7.32
#